data_AF-A0A6I1H8L5-F1
#
_entry.id   AF-A0A6I1H8L5-F1
#
_cell.length_a   1.000
_cell.length_b   1.000
_cell.length_c   1.000
_cell.angle_alpha   90.00
_cell.angle_beta   90.00
_cell.angle_gamma   90.00
#
_symmetry.space_group_name_H-M   'P 1'
#
loop_
_entity.id
_entity.type
_entity.pdbx_description
1 polymer ?
#
loop_
_entity_poly.entity_id
_entity_poly.type
_entity_poly.pdbx_seq_one_letter_code
_entity_poly.pdbx_strand_id
1 'polypeptide(L)'
;MLNRTTTYKVSLALCSAMLGAAASAAPEATPRVAVNDPKALMLAAIDAPDGRAAGMLTGELADAITRRFSATSALFMEVTTLARYAQDGCRRLNVRFWQEGVRLAAAQAPNRQTIDIGINYCRNGPPPANLRLEKTP
;
A
#
# COMPACT_ATOMS: atom_id res chain seq x y z
N MET A 1 60.17 -19.64 55.53
CA MET A 1 59.45 -20.59 54.66
C MET A 1 58.93 -19.83 53.43
N LEU A 2 59.28 -20.30 52.24
CA LEU A 2 58.86 -19.99 50.85
C LEU A 2 57.86 -18.82 50.65
N ASN A 3 58.20 -17.72 49.97
CA ASN A 3 58.45 -17.54 48.52
C ASN A 3 57.31 -18.04 47.61
N ARG A 4 56.50 -17.12 47.04
CA ARG A 4 55.90 -17.27 45.71
C ARG A 4 55.24 -15.98 45.19
N THR A 5 55.95 -15.35 44.26
CA THR A 5 55.44 -14.43 43.25
C THR A 5 54.40 -15.11 42.35
N THR A 6 53.21 -14.52 42.19
CA THR A 6 52.27 -14.90 41.13
C THR A 6 51.66 -13.65 40.49
N THR A 7 52.20 -13.30 39.33
CA THR A 7 51.69 -12.32 38.38
C THR A 7 50.37 -12.81 37.78
N TYR A 8 49.28 -12.06 37.92
CA TYR A 8 48.03 -12.33 37.19
C TYR A 8 47.88 -11.37 36.01
N LYS A 9 47.76 -11.98 34.83
CA LYS A 9 47.67 -11.36 33.52
C LYS A 9 46.34 -10.60 33.38
N VAL A 10 46.42 -9.33 32.96
CA VAL A 10 45.25 -8.56 32.54
C VAL A 10 44.79 -9.10 31.19
N SER A 11 43.69 -9.84 31.18
CA SER A 11 43.00 -10.25 29.94
C SER A 11 42.10 -9.11 29.48
N LEU A 12 42.52 -8.42 28.42
CA LEU A 12 41.74 -7.39 27.74
C LEU A 12 40.59 -8.08 26.99
N ALA A 13 39.37 -8.01 27.52
CA ALA A 13 38.17 -8.45 26.80
C ALA A 13 37.76 -7.37 25.79
N LEU A 14 37.97 -7.64 24.49
CA LEU A 14 37.42 -6.81 23.41
C LEU A 14 35.91 -7.08 23.30
N CYS A 15 35.09 -6.17 23.85
CA CYS A 15 33.68 -6.07 23.50
C CYS A 15 33.55 -5.40 22.12
N SER A 16 33.42 -6.20 21.06
CA SER A 16 33.03 -5.71 19.74
C SER A 16 31.53 -5.40 19.72
N ALA A 17 31.17 -4.13 19.95
CA ALA A 17 29.82 -3.65 19.73
C ALA A 17 29.55 -3.49 18.21
N MET A 18 28.86 -4.46 17.61
CA MET A 18 28.30 -4.29 16.27
C MET A 18 27.06 -3.38 16.36
N LEU A 19 27.25 -2.09 16.05
CA LEU A 19 26.17 -1.15 15.79
C LEU A 19 25.60 -1.45 14.39
N GLY A 20 24.55 -2.27 14.33
CA GLY A 20 23.76 -2.45 13.11
C GLY A 20 22.93 -1.19 12.84
N ALA A 21 23.29 -0.44 11.80
CA ALA A 21 22.47 0.67 11.32
C ALA A 21 21.16 0.12 10.73
N ALA A 22 20.06 0.21 11.47
CA ALA A 22 18.73 0.00 10.94
C ALA A 22 18.41 1.15 9.97
N ALA A 23 18.68 0.95 8.69
CA ALA A 23 18.19 1.84 7.64
C ALA A 23 16.66 1.69 7.58
N SER A 24 15.95 2.62 8.20
CA SER A 24 14.51 2.79 7.99
C SER A 24 14.31 3.19 6.53
N ALA A 25 14.10 2.19 5.65
CA ALA A 25 13.63 2.45 4.30
C ALA A 25 12.26 3.12 4.41
N ALA A 26 12.21 4.43 4.18
CA ALA A 26 10.94 5.10 3.95
C ALA A 26 10.25 4.39 2.78
N PRO A 27 8.93 4.16 2.83
CA PRO A 27 8.24 3.53 1.71
C PRO A 27 8.44 4.43 0.50
N GLU A 28 9.09 3.90 -0.54
CA GLU A 28 9.20 4.59 -1.82
C GLU A 28 7.79 4.95 -2.27
N ALA A 29 7.53 6.25 -2.41
CA ALA A 29 6.28 6.72 -2.97
C ALA A 29 6.21 6.21 -4.41
N THR A 30 5.45 5.14 -4.64
CA THR A 30 5.27 4.55 -5.96
C THR A 30 4.86 5.66 -6.94
N PRO A 31 5.62 5.89 -8.03
CA PRO A 31 5.28 6.92 -9.01
C PRO A 31 3.84 6.75 -9.47
N ARG A 32 3.01 7.75 -9.24
CA ARG A 32 1.56 7.65 -9.52
C ARG A 32 1.29 8.10 -10.94
N VAL A 33 1.13 7.12 -11.81
CA VAL A 33 0.76 7.34 -13.22
C VAL A 33 -0.62 7.97 -13.30
N ALA A 34 -0.79 8.94 -14.21
CA ALA A 34 -2.09 9.53 -14.51
C ALA A 34 -2.96 8.50 -15.25
N VAL A 35 -4.17 8.23 -14.75
CA VAL A 35 -5.08 7.22 -15.27
C VAL A 35 -6.46 7.83 -15.46
N ASN A 36 -7.01 7.75 -16.66
CA ASN A 36 -8.35 8.26 -16.95
C ASN A 36 -9.45 7.26 -16.55
N ASP A 37 -9.23 5.96 -16.78
CA ASP A 37 -10.19 4.90 -16.43
C ASP A 37 -9.73 4.08 -15.20
N PRO A 38 -10.45 4.14 -14.06
CA PRO A 38 -10.19 3.32 -12.87
C PRO A 38 -10.05 1.83 -13.15
N LYS A 39 -10.72 1.30 -14.18
CA LYS A 39 -10.63 -0.11 -14.58
C LYS A 39 -9.18 -0.53 -14.86
N ALA A 40 -8.36 0.35 -15.44
CA ALA A 40 -6.97 0.05 -15.74
C ALA A 40 -6.18 -0.36 -14.49
N LEU A 41 -6.40 0.32 -13.35
CA LEU A 41 -5.75 -0.02 -12.08
C LEU A 41 -6.27 -1.31 -11.47
N MET A 42 -7.56 -1.64 -11.65
CA MET A 42 -8.11 -2.92 -11.20
C MET A 42 -7.50 -4.09 -11.98
N LEU A 43 -7.39 -3.97 -13.31
CA LEU A 43 -6.77 -4.99 -14.14
C LEU A 43 -5.27 -5.13 -13.83
N ALA A 44 -4.57 -4.00 -13.65
CA ALA A 44 -3.16 -4.01 -13.27
C ALA A 44 -2.93 -4.75 -11.95
N ALA A 45 -3.77 -4.53 -10.93
CA ALA A 45 -3.65 -5.25 -9.66
C ALA A 45 -4.03 -6.74 -9.76
N ILE A 46 -4.90 -7.13 -10.69
CA ILE A 46 -5.20 -8.55 -10.97
C ILE A 46 -3.99 -9.25 -11.59
N ASP A 47 -3.32 -8.56 -12.52
CA ASP A 47 -2.20 -9.08 -13.31
C ASP A 47 -0.85 -8.96 -12.56
N ALA A 48 -0.75 -8.08 -11.55
CA ALA A 48 0.47 -7.86 -10.77
C ALA A 48 0.82 -9.07 -9.86
N PRO A 49 2.11 -9.47 -9.81
CA PRO A 49 2.56 -10.56 -8.92
C PRO A 49 2.29 -10.29 -7.44
N ASP A 50 2.50 -9.05 -7.01
CA ASP A 50 2.26 -8.59 -5.63
C ASP A 50 0.79 -8.21 -5.38
N GLY A 51 -0.05 -8.24 -6.42
CA GLY A 51 -1.47 -7.93 -6.37
C GLY A 51 -1.79 -6.45 -6.15
N ARG A 52 -0.87 -5.53 -6.47
CA ARG A 52 -1.03 -4.10 -6.18
C ARG A 52 -0.95 -3.24 -7.44
N ALA A 53 -1.72 -2.16 -7.44
CA ALA A 53 -1.59 -1.08 -8.42
C ALA A 53 -2.00 0.25 -7.79
N ALA A 54 -1.45 1.35 -8.27
CA ALA A 54 -1.79 2.69 -7.80
C ALA A 54 -1.70 3.71 -8.94
N GLY A 55 -2.51 4.76 -8.85
CA GLY A 55 -2.51 5.83 -9.85
C GLY A 55 -3.21 7.09 -9.36
N MET A 56 -3.06 8.14 -10.16
CA MET A 56 -3.76 9.41 -10.00
C MET A 56 -4.87 9.47 -11.03
N LEU A 57 -6.11 9.55 -10.59
CA LEU A 57 -7.25 9.63 -11.49
C LEU A 57 -7.32 11.02 -12.11
N THR A 58 -7.56 11.05 -13.42
CA THR A 58 -7.70 12.27 -14.22
C THR A 58 -8.97 12.24 -15.06
N GLY A 59 -9.32 13.38 -15.66
CA GLY A 59 -10.51 13.52 -16.48
C GLY A 59 -11.71 14.09 -15.70
N GLU A 60 -12.82 14.28 -16.42
CA GLU A 60 -13.94 15.09 -15.94
C GLU A 60 -14.55 14.61 -14.61
N LEU A 61 -14.62 13.28 -14.42
CA LEU A 61 -15.14 12.70 -13.18
C LEU A 61 -14.23 13.01 -11.99
N ALA A 62 -12.91 12.85 -12.14
CA ALA A 62 -11.94 13.16 -11.08
C ALA A 62 -11.97 14.65 -10.72
N ASP A 63 -12.11 15.51 -11.74
CA ASP A 63 -12.23 16.96 -11.53
C ASP A 63 -13.54 17.33 -10.83
N ALA A 64 -14.65 16.69 -11.20
CA ALA A 64 -15.95 16.90 -10.57
C ALA A 64 -15.94 16.51 -9.08
N ILE A 65 -15.33 15.37 -8.74
CA ILE A 65 -15.16 14.93 -7.34
C ILE A 65 -14.31 15.94 -6.58
N THR A 66 -13.16 16.34 -7.15
CA THR A 66 -12.25 17.33 -6.55
C THR A 66 -12.96 18.65 -6.25
N ARG A 67 -13.75 19.17 -7.20
CA ARG A 67 -14.57 20.37 -7.01
C ARG A 67 -15.66 20.18 -5.96
N ARG A 68 -16.38 19.06 -6.01
CA ARG A 68 -17.50 18.76 -5.10
C ARG A 68 -17.07 18.77 -3.63
N PHE A 69 -15.84 18.35 -3.37
CA PHE A 69 -15.24 18.29 -2.04
C PHE A 69 -14.28 19.43 -1.74
N SER A 70 -14.14 20.40 -2.67
CA SER A 70 -13.16 21.50 -2.57
C SER A 70 -11.77 21.02 -2.15
N ALA A 71 -11.36 19.85 -2.67
CA ALA A 71 -10.09 19.23 -2.35
C ALA A 71 -8.92 20.01 -2.95
N THR A 72 -7.77 19.97 -2.29
CA THR A 72 -6.55 20.69 -2.75
C THR A 72 -5.56 19.78 -3.47
N SER A 73 -5.89 18.51 -3.63
CA SER A 73 -5.06 17.51 -4.29
C SER A 73 -5.86 16.70 -5.30
N ALA A 74 -5.15 16.05 -6.23
CA ALA A 74 -5.74 15.12 -7.17
C ALA A 74 -6.40 13.92 -6.46
N LEU A 75 -7.35 13.28 -7.14
CA LEU A 75 -7.97 12.04 -6.67
C LEU A 75 -7.04 10.86 -6.90
N PHE A 76 -6.61 10.21 -5.83
CA PHE A 76 -5.77 9.03 -5.93
C PHE A 76 -6.56 7.75 -5.74
N MET A 77 -6.10 6.68 -6.38
CA MET A 77 -6.65 5.35 -6.27
C MET A 77 -5.53 4.33 -6.06
N GLU A 78 -5.72 3.45 -5.09
CA GLU A 78 -4.86 2.30 -4.79
C GLU A 78 -5.71 1.04 -4.83
N VAL A 79 -5.22 -0.02 -5.47
CA VAL A 79 -5.89 -1.31 -5.55
C VAL A 79 -4.99 -2.37 -4.94
N THR A 80 -5.57 -3.23 -4.10
CA THR A 80 -4.89 -4.37 -3.51
C THR A 80 -5.74 -5.62 -3.65
N THR A 81 -5.16 -6.69 -4.17
CA THR A 81 -5.78 -8.02 -4.16
C THR A 81 -5.81 -8.56 -2.73
N LEU A 82 -7.02 -8.75 -2.19
CA LEU A 82 -7.26 -9.34 -0.88
C LEU A 82 -7.35 -10.86 -0.93
N ALA A 83 -7.88 -11.41 -2.04
CA ALA A 83 -7.97 -12.85 -2.23
C ALA A 83 -8.04 -13.21 -3.72
N ARG A 84 -7.61 -14.43 -4.05
CA ARG A 84 -7.75 -15.03 -5.37
C ARG A 84 -8.92 -16.00 -5.37
N TYR A 85 -9.81 -15.90 -6.35
CA TYR A 85 -10.89 -16.87 -6.53
C TYR A 85 -10.40 -18.04 -7.39
N ALA A 86 -11.04 -19.20 -7.22
CA ALA A 86 -10.75 -20.40 -8.01
C ALA A 86 -11.14 -20.24 -9.49
N GLN A 87 -11.94 -19.23 -9.84
CA GLN A 87 -12.17 -18.84 -11.22
C GLN A 87 -11.01 -17.97 -11.71
N ASP A 88 -10.39 -18.39 -12.82
CA ASP A 88 -9.23 -17.71 -13.37
C ASP A 88 -9.48 -16.22 -13.66
N GLY A 89 -8.47 -15.39 -13.34
CA GLY A 89 -8.54 -13.95 -13.52
C GLY A 89 -9.51 -13.22 -12.58
N CYS A 90 -10.11 -13.89 -11.61
CA CYS A 90 -11.01 -13.28 -10.62
C CYS A 90 -10.35 -13.07 -9.27
N ARG A 91 -10.57 -11.89 -8.68
CA ARG A 91 -9.99 -11.46 -7.42
C ARG A 91 -11.02 -10.76 -6.53
N ARG A 92 -10.84 -10.86 -5.21
CA ARG A 92 -11.38 -9.89 -4.25
C ARG A 92 -10.39 -8.73 -4.21
N LEU A 93 -10.83 -7.54 -4.57
CA LEU A 93 -10.01 -6.32 -4.54
C LEU A 93 -10.47 -5.41 -3.40
N ASN A 94 -9.52 -4.74 -2.75
CA ASN A 94 -9.75 -3.48 -2.06
C ASN A 94 -9.40 -2.33 -3.01
N VAL A 95 -10.35 -1.44 -3.24
CA VAL A 95 -10.15 -0.20 -3.99
C VAL A 95 -10.22 0.96 -3.01
N ARG A 96 -9.07 1.60 -2.77
CA ARG A 96 -8.93 2.73 -1.89
C ARG A 96 -8.83 4.02 -2.68
N PHE A 97 -9.75 4.94 -2.45
CA PHE A 97 -9.67 6.30 -2.94
C PHE A 97 -9.21 7.23 -1.83
N TRP A 98 -8.40 8.24 -2.15
CA TRP A 98 -8.08 9.29 -1.20
C TRP A 98 -7.74 10.63 -1.83
N GLN A 99 -7.99 11.71 -1.08
CA GLN A 99 -7.63 13.08 -1.40
C GLN A 99 -7.23 13.84 -0.13
N GLU A 100 -6.20 14.68 -0.24
CA GLU A 100 -5.91 15.75 0.72
C GLU A 100 -6.80 16.97 0.53
N GLY A 101 -6.96 17.71 1.62
CA GLY A 101 -7.60 19.02 1.62
C GLY A 101 -9.09 18.99 1.33
N VAL A 102 -9.74 17.85 1.51
CA VAL A 102 -11.18 17.71 1.35
C VAL A 102 -11.90 18.49 2.44
N ARG A 103 -12.92 19.25 2.06
CA ARG A 103 -13.83 19.97 2.93
C ARG A 103 -15.24 19.41 2.82
N LEU A 104 -15.68 18.67 3.83
CA LEU A 104 -17.02 18.06 3.86
C LEU A 104 -18.13 19.04 4.28
N ALA A 105 -17.78 20.00 5.13
CA ALA A 105 -18.66 21.09 5.56
C ALA A 105 -17.86 22.40 5.66
N ALA A 106 -18.51 23.54 5.42
CA ALA A 106 -17.84 24.84 5.40
C ALA A 106 -17.05 25.13 6.70
N ALA A 107 -17.63 24.77 7.85
CA ALA A 107 -17.02 24.99 9.17
C ALA A 107 -15.92 23.98 9.54
N GLN A 108 -15.73 22.90 8.79
CA GLN A 108 -14.67 21.93 9.05
C GLN A 108 -13.37 22.32 8.34
N ALA A 109 -12.24 22.14 9.04
CA ALA A 109 -10.93 22.30 8.45
C ALA A 109 -10.69 21.24 7.34
N PRO A 110 -10.00 21.59 6.25
CA PRO A 110 -9.61 20.63 5.22
C PRO A 110 -8.77 19.49 5.81
N ASN A 111 -9.04 18.25 5.40
CA ASN A 111 -8.29 17.08 5.84
C ASN A 111 -8.20 16.01 4.76
N ARG A 112 -7.41 14.97 5.01
CA ARG A 112 -7.41 13.77 4.17
C ARG A 112 -8.73 13.04 4.33
N GLN A 113 -9.36 12.68 3.22
CA GLN A 113 -10.44 11.70 3.20
C GLN A 113 -9.98 10.45 2.47
N THR A 114 -10.36 9.29 3.02
CA THR A 114 -10.05 7.96 2.47
C THR A 114 -11.31 7.12 2.45
N ILE A 115 -11.55 6.42 1.35
CA ILE A 115 -12.69 5.52 1.18
C ILE A 115 -12.13 4.19 0.69
N ASP A 116 -12.44 3.10 1.39
CA ASP A 116 -12.09 1.73 1.02
C ASP A 116 -13.34 1.00 0.54
N ILE A 117 -13.28 0.42 -0.65
CA ILE A 117 -14.38 -0.32 -1.28
C ILE A 117 -13.90 -1.72 -1.65
N GLY A 118 -14.55 -2.74 -1.08
CA GLY A 118 -14.29 -4.12 -1.43
C GLY A 118 -15.12 -4.59 -2.62
N ILE A 119 -14.47 -5.02 -3.71
CA ILE A 119 -15.13 -5.43 -4.96
C ILE A 119 -14.70 -6.84 -5.37
N ASN A 120 -15.66 -7.65 -5.84
CA ASN A 120 -15.36 -8.92 -6.51
C ASN A 120 -15.29 -8.64 -8.00
N TYR A 121 -14.12 -8.77 -8.59
CA TYR A 121 -13.88 -8.36 -9.97
C TYR A 121 -13.10 -9.41 -10.73
N CYS A 122 -13.55 -9.72 -11.94
CA CYS A 122 -12.82 -10.56 -12.86
C CYS A 122 -12.22 -9.71 -13.98
N ARG A 123 -11.12 -10.19 -14.53
CA ARG A 123 -10.42 -9.53 -15.64
C ARG A 123 -11.32 -9.25 -16.86
N ASN A 124 -12.33 -10.09 -17.08
CA ASN A 124 -13.33 -9.92 -18.15
C ASN A 124 -14.44 -8.91 -17.82
N GLY A 125 -14.49 -8.34 -16.61
CA GLY A 125 -15.44 -7.32 -16.20
C GLY A 125 -16.50 -7.74 -15.17
N PRO A 126 -17.30 -8.81 -15.39
CA PRO A 126 -18.32 -9.22 -14.43
C PRO A 126 -17.69 -9.75 -13.12
N PRO A 127 -18.49 -9.86 -12.04
CA PRO A 127 -18.06 -10.57 -10.83
C PRO A 127 -17.86 -12.07 -11.11
N PRO A 128 -17.14 -12.79 -10.23
CA PRO A 128 -17.01 -14.23 -10.37
C PRO A 128 -18.37 -14.92 -10.23
N ALA A 129 -18.54 -16.05 -10.92
CA ALA A 129 -19.79 -16.82 -10.89
C ALA A 129 -20.09 -17.39 -9.49
N ASN A 130 -19.05 -17.57 -8.68
CA ASN A 130 -19.14 -17.96 -7.27
C ASN A 130 -17.92 -17.43 -6.50
N LEU A 131 -18.01 -17.37 -5.17
CA LEU A 131 -16.96 -16.80 -4.31
C LEU A 131 -15.97 -17.85 -3.79
N ARG A 132 -15.83 -19.00 -4.47
CA ARG A 132 -14.88 -20.04 -4.06
C ARG A 132 -13.45 -19.50 -4.18
N LEU A 133 -12.71 -19.52 -3.09
CA LEU A 133 -11.31 -19.11 -3.08
C LEU A 133 -10.43 -20.14 -3.80
N GLU A 134 -9.36 -19.65 -4.41
CA GLU A 134 -8.26 -20.48 -4.86
C GLU A 134 -7.66 -21.17 -3.63
N LYS A 135 -7.41 -22.48 -3.71
CA LYS A 135 -6.73 -23.17 -2.62
C LYS A 135 -5.28 -22.72 -2.63
N THR A 136 -4.81 -22.16 -1.53
CA THR A 136 -3.38 -21.98 -1.31
C THR A 136 -2.71 -23.35 -1.42
N PRO A 137 -1.66 -23.50 -2.25
CA PRO A 137 -0.94 -24.77 -2.37
C PRO A 137 -0.31 -25.20 -1.05
#